data_AF-F2UR10-F1
#
_entry.id   AF-F2UR10-F1
#
_cell.length_a   1.000
_cell.length_b   1.000
_cell.length_c   1.000
_cell.angle_alpha   90.00
_cell.angle_beta   90.00
_cell.angle_gamma   90.00
#
_symmetry.space_group_name_H-M   'P 1'
#
loop_
_entity.id
_entity.type
_entity.pdbx_description
1 polymer ?
#
loop_
_entity_poly.entity_id
_entity_poly.type
_entity_poly.pdbx_seq_one_letter_code
_entity_poly.pdbx_strand_id
1 'polypeptide(L)'
;MNADTRSTPGVEEWVPIAQWLIEEGTRTTGSASIDVFERANCNESIRALFQLMHACTTLYHGLPWKLPADCLRATYTQRPGVHGIVHWVDTFQAHVLGPIHADTSITDQRVLTRWLETRFLVHSWLGATWHSTCRFFQSPIISESMCARLSEVAHVYFPSLTDMRAWITPQIIVPGDANGVEQPSEEESSLGSTASTSPPFENTVAIDTAHNVWNPAHFSATLCIEEQQDLEQLDAVCSAMQPMRGDHVDIIISGRVGCLELSNIRHLRVAVSSCDAVANLILHEVDHLSWSTRGDEDGHFDNGEHSRPPNPTQQQQQQQNAFRARLQDVRSVRLAQCWSLHDITALTGVPYVQLVDLPSVTDVSALAQAQQVVLHNIGLADVSVLAQVPCVQVISTASPNRRDTQGSIPVQCAAITKVNVAGPHDLVLSGGCLNGAELCSFPSVRLLDCKGNVSLVQHVHRLECRHGAVLLEQLKDVQHAVLMGHGQPLQVRGTERVHRCRVYHHTIPDFAVFSGVRHLQLVHCTFDDLGMHHIKRESMATCHACGAICDGH
;
A
#
# COMPACT_ATOMS: atom_id res chain seq x y z
N MET A 1 -10.43 -62.85 4.96
CA MET A 1 -10.82 -61.42 4.94
C MET A 1 -9.53 -60.63 4.77
N ASN A 2 -9.21 -60.24 3.54
CA ASN A 2 -8.06 -59.37 3.27
C ASN A 2 -8.44 -57.97 3.76
N ALA A 3 -7.73 -57.48 4.78
CA ALA A 3 -7.83 -56.08 5.18
C ALA A 3 -7.27 -55.25 4.01
N ASP A 4 -8.16 -54.56 3.29
CA ASP A 4 -7.78 -53.55 2.31
C ASP A 4 -6.89 -52.51 3.00
N THR A 5 -5.60 -52.56 2.70
CA THR A 5 -4.65 -51.51 3.06
C THR A 5 -5.00 -50.26 2.26
N ARG A 6 -5.97 -49.48 2.74
CA ARG A 6 -6.20 -48.13 2.21
C ARG A 6 -4.91 -47.35 2.45
N SER A 7 -4.23 -47.00 1.36
CA SER A 7 -3.07 -46.13 1.39
C SER A 7 -3.45 -44.84 2.09
N THR A 8 -2.66 -44.43 3.08
CA THR A 8 -2.80 -43.10 3.67
C THR A 8 -2.68 -42.06 2.56
N PRO A 9 -3.61 -41.09 2.49
CA PRO A 9 -3.61 -40.08 1.44
C PRO A 9 -2.26 -39.34 1.42
N GLY A 10 -1.69 -39.19 0.22
CA GLY A 10 -0.41 -38.50 0.04
C GLY A 10 -0.54 -36.99 0.25
N VAL A 11 0.59 -36.27 0.42
CA VAL A 11 0.61 -34.80 0.58
C VAL A 11 -0.14 -34.10 -0.57
N GLU A 12 -0.01 -34.62 -1.79
CA GLU A 12 -0.66 -34.08 -3.00
C GLU A 12 -2.20 -34.05 -2.89
N GLU A 13 -2.81 -34.98 -2.15
CA GLU A 13 -4.26 -35.02 -1.96
C GLU A 13 -4.76 -33.90 -1.03
N TRP A 14 -3.87 -33.33 -0.21
CA TRP A 14 -4.21 -32.29 0.76
C TRP A 14 -3.93 -30.87 0.25
N VAL A 15 -3.16 -30.70 -0.82
CA VAL A 15 -2.84 -29.38 -1.41
C VAL A 15 -4.11 -28.60 -1.79
N PRO A 16 -5.12 -29.18 -2.48
CA PRO A 16 -6.33 -28.44 -2.84
C PRO A 16 -7.14 -27.97 -1.61
N ILE A 17 -7.17 -28.76 -0.54
CA ILE A 17 -7.87 -28.41 0.71
C ILE A 17 -7.16 -27.24 1.38
N ALA A 18 -5.83 -27.28 1.45
CA ALA A 18 -5.02 -26.20 2.01
C ALA A 18 -5.14 -24.91 1.20
N GLN A 19 -5.13 -24.99 -0.14
CA GLN A 19 -5.37 -23.84 -1.02
C GLN A 19 -6.77 -23.24 -0.81
N TRP A 20 -7.80 -24.08 -0.71
CA TRP A 20 -9.16 -23.62 -0.43
C TRP A 20 -9.25 -22.87 0.92
N LEU A 21 -8.59 -23.37 1.97
CA LEU A 21 -8.53 -22.68 3.27
C LEU A 21 -7.84 -21.31 3.18
N ILE A 22 -6.79 -21.18 2.36
CA ILE A 22 -6.09 -19.91 2.13
C ILE A 22 -6.96 -18.92 1.35
N GLU A 23 -7.62 -19.39 0.28
CA GLU A 23 -8.52 -18.56 -0.52
C GLU A 23 -9.71 -18.05 0.32
N GLU A 24 -10.30 -18.91 1.14
CA GLU A 24 -11.41 -18.52 2.02
C GLU A 24 -10.95 -17.50 3.08
N GLY A 25 -9.75 -17.71 3.63
CA GLY A 25 -9.13 -16.75 4.56
C GLY A 25 -8.81 -15.39 3.91
N THR A 26 -8.47 -15.34 2.63
CA THR A 26 -8.09 -14.10 1.92
C THR A 26 -9.27 -13.35 1.31
N ARG A 27 -10.37 -14.03 0.94
CA ARG A 27 -11.59 -13.35 0.43
C ARG A 27 -12.18 -12.34 1.42
N THR A 28 -12.02 -12.59 2.71
CA THR A 28 -12.56 -11.73 3.78
C THR A 28 -11.72 -10.46 4.03
N THR A 29 -10.54 -10.31 3.43
CA THR A 29 -9.58 -9.26 3.81
C THR A 29 -9.49 -8.10 2.81
N GLY A 30 -10.14 -8.20 1.64
CA GLY A 30 -10.05 -7.20 0.56
C GLY A 30 -10.88 -5.93 0.75
N SER A 31 -11.73 -5.84 1.79
CA SER A 31 -12.53 -4.64 2.06
C SER A 31 -11.77 -3.72 3.03
N ALA A 32 -11.52 -2.45 2.67
CA ALA A 32 -10.85 -1.49 3.56
C ALA A 32 -11.64 -1.16 4.85
N SER A 33 -12.87 -1.67 4.97
CA SER A 33 -13.75 -1.55 6.14
C SER A 33 -14.09 -2.95 6.68
N ILE A 34 -13.09 -3.67 7.19
CA ILE A 34 -13.30 -5.02 7.73
C ILE A 34 -13.98 -4.93 9.09
N ASP A 35 -15.17 -5.50 9.19
CA ASP A 35 -15.90 -5.75 10.44
C ASP A 35 -15.09 -6.72 11.33
N VAL A 36 -15.18 -6.56 12.66
CA VAL A 36 -14.55 -7.46 13.64
C VAL A 36 -14.90 -8.93 13.37
N PHE A 37 -16.09 -9.17 12.83
CA PHE A 37 -16.59 -10.50 12.48
C PHE A 37 -15.83 -11.16 11.30
N GLU A 38 -15.53 -10.42 10.24
CA GLU A 38 -14.81 -10.96 9.07
C GLU A 38 -13.37 -11.37 9.43
N ARG A 39 -12.73 -10.65 10.37
CA ARG A 39 -11.41 -11.04 10.90
C ARG A 39 -11.43 -12.36 11.67
N ALA A 40 -12.53 -12.69 12.34
CA ALA A 40 -12.65 -13.95 13.07
C ALA A 40 -12.59 -15.15 12.10
N ASN A 41 -13.31 -15.06 10.97
CA ASN A 41 -13.35 -16.11 9.95
C ASN A 41 -11.99 -16.36 9.29
N CYS A 42 -11.21 -15.30 9.01
CA CYS A 42 -9.86 -15.42 8.49
C CYS A 42 -8.96 -16.23 9.44
N ASN A 43 -9.02 -15.92 10.74
CA ASN A 43 -8.25 -16.63 11.77
C ASN A 43 -8.65 -18.11 11.89
N GLU A 44 -9.93 -18.44 11.71
CA GLU A 44 -10.39 -19.83 11.77
C GLU A 44 -9.86 -20.69 10.62
N SER A 45 -9.86 -20.16 9.39
CA SER A 45 -9.36 -20.88 8.21
C SER A 45 -7.87 -21.19 8.33
N ILE A 46 -7.11 -20.25 8.90
CA ILE A 46 -5.67 -20.40 9.10
C ILE A 46 -5.38 -21.35 10.26
N ARG A 47 -6.16 -21.28 11.32
CA ARG A 47 -6.10 -22.27 12.40
C ARG A 47 -6.39 -23.67 11.85
N ALA A 48 -7.38 -23.83 10.97
CA ALA A 48 -7.69 -25.11 10.33
C ALA A 48 -6.52 -25.60 9.45
N LEU A 49 -5.84 -24.70 8.71
CA LEU A 49 -4.65 -25.04 7.94
C LEU A 49 -3.52 -25.53 8.85
N PHE A 50 -3.23 -24.84 9.96
CA PHE A 50 -2.21 -25.30 10.90
C PHE A 50 -2.61 -26.60 11.58
N GLN A 51 -3.87 -26.79 11.95
CA GLN A 51 -4.37 -28.06 12.47
C GLN A 51 -4.17 -29.20 11.46
N LEU A 52 -4.41 -28.93 10.17
CA LEU A 52 -4.15 -29.89 9.09
C LEU A 52 -2.64 -30.21 9.00
N MET A 53 -1.78 -29.20 8.99
CA MET A 53 -0.32 -29.39 8.99
C MET A 53 0.15 -30.17 10.22
N HIS A 54 -0.47 -29.97 11.38
CA HIS A 54 -0.13 -30.65 12.63
C HIS A 54 -0.79 -32.04 12.79
N ALA A 55 -1.71 -32.42 11.90
CA ALA A 55 -2.41 -33.70 11.99
C ALA A 55 -1.46 -34.90 11.81
N CYS A 56 -0.39 -34.75 11.01
CA CYS A 56 0.69 -35.72 10.94
C CYS A 56 2.03 -35.10 10.49
N THR A 57 3.14 -35.78 10.78
CA THR A 57 4.49 -35.32 10.44
C THR A 57 4.72 -35.18 8.95
N THR A 58 4.17 -36.08 8.13
CA THR A 58 4.28 -36.03 6.67
C THR A 58 3.67 -34.76 6.08
N LEU A 59 2.49 -34.34 6.57
CA LEU A 59 1.86 -33.10 6.13
C LEU A 59 2.66 -31.89 6.61
N TYR A 60 3.13 -31.90 7.85
CA TYR A 60 3.95 -30.81 8.37
C TYR A 60 5.21 -30.55 7.52
N HIS A 61 5.89 -31.61 7.09
CA HIS A 61 7.14 -31.50 6.34
C HIS A 61 6.94 -31.34 4.83
N GLY A 62 5.82 -31.77 4.26
CA GLY A 62 5.60 -31.75 2.81
C GLY A 62 4.64 -30.66 2.33
N LEU A 63 3.55 -30.42 3.06
CA LEU A 63 2.48 -29.53 2.62
C LEU A 63 2.93 -28.08 2.41
N PRO A 64 3.70 -27.44 3.31
CA PRO A 64 4.11 -26.03 3.14
C PRO A 64 4.85 -25.76 1.83
N TRP A 65 5.72 -26.68 1.41
CA TRP A 65 6.53 -26.53 0.19
C TRP A 65 5.76 -26.79 -1.10
N LYS A 66 4.52 -27.29 -0.99
CA LYS A 66 3.57 -27.45 -2.11
C LYS A 66 2.60 -26.28 -2.20
N LEU A 67 2.57 -25.41 -1.19
CA LEU A 67 1.80 -24.18 -1.20
C LEU A 67 2.63 -23.05 -1.83
N PRO A 68 1.97 -22.06 -2.47
CA PRO A 68 2.66 -20.87 -2.93
C PRO A 68 3.43 -20.20 -1.79
N ALA A 69 4.66 -19.75 -2.04
CA ALA A 69 5.39 -18.91 -1.09
C ALA A 69 4.57 -17.67 -0.71
N ASP A 70 4.72 -17.18 0.51
CA ASP A 70 4.01 -16.01 1.04
C ASP A 70 2.47 -16.13 1.09
N CYS A 71 1.89 -17.33 0.93
CA CYS A 71 0.43 -17.49 0.85
C CYS A 71 -0.34 -17.05 2.10
N LEU A 72 0.31 -16.98 3.27
CA LEU A 72 -0.29 -16.48 4.53
C LEU A 72 0.22 -15.08 4.93
N ARG A 73 1.05 -14.43 4.10
CA ARG A 73 1.68 -13.16 4.42
C ARG A 73 0.68 -12.07 4.79
N ALA A 74 -0.39 -11.93 4.01
CA ALA A 74 -1.43 -10.94 4.26
C ALA A 74 -2.06 -11.12 5.64
N THR A 75 -2.15 -12.34 6.16
CA THR A 75 -2.67 -12.60 7.51
C THR A 75 -1.64 -12.27 8.58
N TYR A 76 -0.37 -12.57 8.36
CA TYR A 76 0.70 -12.23 9.29
C TYR A 76 0.87 -10.71 9.45
N THR A 77 0.66 -9.92 8.38
CA THR A 77 0.86 -8.47 8.37
C THR A 77 -0.38 -7.65 8.73
N GLN A 78 -1.52 -8.28 9.01
CA GLN A 78 -2.82 -7.61 9.07
C GLN A 78 -3.10 -6.79 10.35
N ARG A 79 -2.21 -6.80 11.34
CA ARG A 79 -2.37 -6.01 12.56
C ARG A 79 -1.58 -4.70 12.45
N PRO A 80 -2.26 -3.53 12.39
CA PRO A 80 -1.60 -2.23 12.49
C PRO A 80 -0.76 -2.18 13.77
N GLY A 81 0.52 -1.84 13.65
CA GLY A 81 1.46 -1.72 14.77
C GLY A 81 2.11 -3.02 15.27
N VAL A 82 1.74 -4.20 14.75
CA VAL A 82 2.47 -5.44 15.01
C VAL A 82 3.25 -5.81 13.76
N HIS A 83 4.48 -5.31 13.68
CA HIS A 83 5.33 -5.46 12.50
C HIS A 83 6.04 -6.83 12.40
N GLY A 84 5.73 -7.76 13.31
CA GLY A 84 6.26 -9.12 13.23
C GLY A 84 5.90 -9.99 14.43
N ILE A 85 6.19 -11.29 14.28
CA ILE A 85 6.07 -12.29 15.32
C ILE A 85 7.26 -12.12 16.29
N VAL A 86 6.98 -11.53 17.46
CA VAL A 86 7.99 -11.28 18.52
C VAL A 86 8.29 -12.55 19.31
N HIS A 87 7.27 -13.39 19.48
CA HIS A 87 7.40 -14.68 20.15
C HIS A 87 7.11 -15.79 19.16
N TRP A 88 8.04 -16.74 19.08
CA TRP A 88 7.82 -17.97 18.34
C TRP A 88 6.45 -18.57 18.74
N VAL A 89 5.68 -19.02 17.74
CA VAL A 89 4.27 -19.44 17.87
C VAL A 89 4.06 -20.52 18.95
N ASP A 90 5.13 -21.21 19.37
CA ASP A 90 5.11 -22.12 20.53
C ASP A 90 5.54 -21.43 21.85
N THR A 91 4.71 -20.51 22.36
CA THR A 91 4.66 -20.25 23.82
C THR A 91 4.37 -21.54 24.62
N PHE A 92 3.91 -22.61 23.96
CA PHE A 92 3.81 -23.98 24.47
C PHE A 92 5.14 -24.68 24.73
N GLN A 93 6.29 -24.02 24.55
CA GLN A 93 7.60 -24.58 24.87
C GLN A 93 8.52 -23.60 25.60
N ALA A 94 7.99 -22.58 26.28
CA ALA A 94 8.81 -21.70 27.14
C ALA A 94 9.68 -22.48 28.16
N HIS A 95 9.17 -23.59 28.68
CA HIS A 95 9.89 -24.61 29.48
C HIS A 95 11.04 -25.32 28.75
N VAL A 96 10.96 -25.51 27.44
CA VAL A 96 12.04 -26.11 26.62
C VAL A 96 13.17 -25.10 26.40
N LEU A 97 12.85 -23.81 26.37
CA LEU A 97 13.81 -22.70 26.36
C LEU A 97 14.15 -22.19 27.78
N GLY A 98 13.72 -22.89 28.83
CA GLY A 98 14.18 -22.62 30.19
C GLY A 98 15.71 -22.80 30.27
N PRO A 99 16.36 -22.35 31.37
CA PRO A 99 17.78 -22.64 31.58
C PRO A 99 17.95 -24.16 31.44
N ILE A 100 18.61 -24.58 30.37
CA ILE A 100 18.75 -25.99 30.00
C ILE A 100 19.29 -26.70 31.24
N HIS A 101 18.44 -27.50 31.89
CA HIS A 101 18.90 -28.32 32.99
C HIS A 101 19.99 -29.21 32.43
N ALA A 102 21.18 -29.17 33.03
CA ALA A 102 22.40 -29.82 32.56
C ALA A 102 22.26 -31.34 32.33
N ASP A 103 21.14 -31.93 32.73
CA ASP A 103 20.84 -33.37 32.62
C ASP A 103 20.11 -33.78 31.33
N THR A 104 19.76 -32.86 30.42
CA THR A 104 19.21 -33.28 29.10
C THR A 104 20.32 -33.78 28.18
N SER A 105 20.11 -34.95 27.55
CA SER A 105 21.14 -35.54 26.70
C SER A 105 21.43 -34.65 25.48
N ILE A 106 22.70 -34.54 25.09
CA ILE A 106 23.15 -33.76 23.91
C ILE A 106 22.39 -34.15 22.63
N THR A 107 22.01 -35.42 22.52
CA THR A 107 21.26 -35.97 21.38
C THR A 107 19.85 -35.37 21.29
N ASP A 108 19.16 -35.22 22.43
CA ASP A 108 17.81 -34.64 22.46
C ASP A 108 17.82 -33.17 22.05
N GLN A 109 18.86 -32.43 22.46
CA GLN A 109 19.02 -31.02 22.12
C GLN A 109 19.21 -30.80 20.61
N ARG A 110 19.98 -31.66 19.94
CA ARG A 110 20.19 -31.59 18.48
C ARG A 110 18.91 -31.91 17.69
N VAL A 111 18.17 -32.94 18.09
CA VAL A 111 16.90 -33.32 17.44
C VAL A 111 15.88 -32.19 17.57
N LEU A 112 15.75 -31.64 18.78
CA LEU A 112 14.88 -30.49 19.04
C LEU A 112 15.28 -29.25 18.24
N THR A 113 16.58 -28.95 18.16
CA THR A 113 17.11 -27.84 17.37
C THR A 113 16.71 -27.96 15.91
N ARG A 114 16.99 -29.11 15.29
CA ARG A 114 16.68 -29.35 13.88
C ARG A 114 15.17 -29.30 13.60
N TRP A 115 14.37 -29.77 14.56
CA TRP A 115 12.92 -29.66 14.51
C TRP A 115 12.47 -28.19 14.54
N LEU A 116 12.96 -27.39 15.49
CA LEU A 116 12.66 -25.95 15.59
C LEU A 116 13.10 -25.18 14.33
N GLU A 117 14.30 -25.44 13.82
CA GLU A 117 14.80 -24.85 12.57
C GLU A 117 13.85 -25.15 11.40
N THR A 118 13.41 -26.40 11.27
CA THR A 118 12.48 -26.80 10.20
C THR A 118 11.14 -26.08 10.33
N ARG A 119 10.60 -25.96 11.54
CA ARG A 119 9.36 -25.21 11.79
C ARG A 119 9.52 -23.74 11.41
N PHE A 120 10.64 -23.14 11.81
CA PHE A 120 11.02 -21.77 11.47
C PHE A 120 10.94 -21.53 9.97
N LEU A 121 11.61 -22.36 9.19
CA LEU A 121 11.63 -22.21 7.74
C LEU A 121 10.26 -22.43 7.11
N VAL A 122 9.46 -23.36 7.63
CA VAL A 122 8.07 -23.57 7.17
C VAL A 122 7.23 -22.30 7.37
N HIS A 123 7.29 -21.69 8.55
CA HIS A 123 6.52 -20.47 8.82
C HIS A 123 7.04 -19.29 7.99
N SER A 124 8.36 -19.13 7.86
CA SER A 124 8.96 -18.12 6.98
C SER A 124 8.50 -18.28 5.53
N TRP A 125 8.52 -19.51 4.99
CA TRP A 125 8.06 -19.82 3.63
C TRP A 125 6.59 -19.44 3.41
N LEU A 126 5.74 -19.65 4.42
CA LEU A 126 4.34 -19.28 4.38
C LEU A 126 4.12 -17.75 4.51
N GLY A 127 5.17 -16.95 4.70
CA GLY A 127 5.13 -15.49 4.74
C GLY A 127 5.13 -14.89 6.14
N ALA A 128 5.60 -15.62 7.16
CA ALA A 128 5.77 -15.08 8.50
C ALA A 128 6.88 -14.02 8.55
N THR A 129 6.56 -12.83 9.05
CA THR A 129 7.55 -11.80 9.38
C THR A 129 7.97 -11.92 10.84
N TRP A 130 9.26 -12.03 11.07
CA TRP A 130 9.84 -12.22 12.40
C TRP A 130 10.41 -10.92 12.93
N HIS A 131 10.13 -10.60 14.19
CA HIS A 131 10.79 -9.47 14.82
C HIS A 131 12.28 -9.81 15.05
N SER A 132 13.20 -8.87 14.82
CA SER A 132 14.64 -9.08 15.01
C SER A 132 15.02 -9.51 16.44
N THR A 133 14.24 -9.07 17.43
CA THR A 133 14.39 -9.47 18.84
C THR A 133 13.77 -10.84 19.18
N CYS A 134 13.31 -11.60 18.17
CA CYS A 134 12.83 -12.96 18.39
C CYS A 134 13.94 -13.79 19.07
N ARG A 135 13.61 -14.38 20.23
CA ARG A 135 14.58 -15.17 21.01
C ARG A 135 15.21 -16.31 20.24
N PHE A 136 14.52 -16.83 19.22
CA PHE A 136 15.09 -17.85 18.34
C PHE A 136 16.35 -17.32 17.64
N PHE A 137 16.30 -16.09 17.11
CA PHE A 137 17.45 -15.45 16.46
C PHE A 137 18.60 -15.09 17.40
N GLN A 138 18.28 -14.81 18.66
CA GLN A 138 19.28 -14.53 19.69
C GLN A 138 19.89 -15.81 20.29
N SER A 139 19.35 -16.98 19.92
CA SER A 139 19.80 -18.25 20.47
C SER A 139 21.12 -18.67 19.83
N PRO A 140 22.12 -19.13 20.62
CA PRO A 140 23.36 -19.71 20.08
C PRO A 140 23.12 -21.04 19.34
N ILE A 141 21.87 -21.49 19.28
CA ILE A 141 21.43 -22.76 18.71
C ILE A 141 21.31 -22.68 17.17
N ILE A 142 21.25 -21.48 16.57
CA ILE A 142 21.14 -21.35 15.11
C ILE A 142 22.43 -21.80 14.43
N SER A 143 22.32 -22.86 13.63
CA SER A 143 23.43 -23.32 12.81
C SER A 143 23.77 -22.34 11.67
N GLU A 144 25.03 -22.29 11.24
CA GLU A 144 25.44 -21.49 10.07
C GLU A 144 24.63 -21.86 8.81
N SER A 145 24.31 -23.16 8.66
CA SER A 145 23.45 -23.66 7.57
C SER A 145 22.03 -23.11 7.64
N MET A 146 21.50 -22.89 8.84
CA MET A 146 20.19 -22.29 9.04
C MET A 146 20.22 -20.80 8.70
N CYS A 147 21.27 -20.05 9.08
CA CYS A 147 21.45 -18.66 8.68
C CYS A 147 21.43 -18.50 7.16
N ALA A 148 22.15 -19.37 6.43
CA ALA A 148 22.16 -19.36 4.97
C ALA A 148 20.74 -19.61 4.39
N ARG A 149 19.99 -20.58 4.91
CA ARG A 149 18.61 -20.84 4.48
C ARG A 149 17.66 -19.70 4.86
N LEU A 150 17.87 -19.05 6.00
CA LEU A 150 17.09 -17.89 6.42
C LEU A 150 17.29 -16.72 5.45
N SER A 151 18.51 -16.50 4.97
CA SER A 151 18.77 -15.48 3.94
C SER A 151 18.12 -15.77 2.58
N GLU A 152 17.47 -16.92 2.42
CA GLU A 152 16.70 -17.27 1.22
C GLU A 152 15.18 -17.20 1.42
N VAL A 153 14.65 -17.21 2.65
CA VAL A 153 13.17 -17.27 2.83
C VAL A 153 12.64 -16.41 3.97
N ALA A 154 13.49 -15.91 4.86
CA ALA A 154 13.04 -15.21 6.05
C ALA A 154 12.62 -13.78 5.72
N HIS A 155 11.52 -13.36 6.35
CA HIS A 155 11.14 -11.95 6.42
C HIS A 155 11.46 -11.47 7.83
N VAL A 156 12.38 -10.50 7.97
CA VAL A 156 12.80 -10.00 9.29
C VAL A 156 12.43 -8.53 9.42
N TYR A 157 11.75 -8.17 10.50
CA TYR A 157 11.43 -6.79 10.85
C TYR A 157 12.40 -6.26 11.91
N PHE A 158 13.00 -5.10 11.61
CA PHE A 158 13.92 -4.40 12.50
C PHE A 158 13.28 -3.10 13.00
N PRO A 159 13.04 -2.94 14.32
CA PRO A 159 12.43 -1.72 14.84
C PRO A 159 13.42 -0.54 14.95
N SER A 160 14.72 -0.79 14.74
CA SER A 160 15.76 0.25 14.79
C SER A 160 16.98 -0.13 13.96
N LEU A 161 17.81 0.87 13.64
CA LEU A 161 19.12 0.68 13.00
C LEU A 161 20.06 -0.15 13.90
N THR A 162 19.98 0.03 15.23
CA THR A 162 20.77 -0.74 16.19
C THR A 162 20.48 -2.24 16.11
N ASP A 163 19.22 -2.62 15.92
CA ASP A 163 18.84 -4.03 15.76
C ASP A 163 19.37 -4.63 14.45
N MET A 164 19.35 -3.85 13.36
CA MET A 164 19.98 -4.30 12.10
C MET A 164 21.50 -4.46 12.24
N ARG A 165 22.16 -3.55 12.97
CA ARG A 165 23.60 -3.67 13.26
C ARG A 165 23.93 -4.89 14.11
N ALA A 166 23.13 -5.15 15.15
CA ALA A 166 23.30 -6.32 16.01
C ALA A 166 23.09 -7.63 15.24
N TRP A 167 22.28 -7.60 14.18
CA TRP A 167 22.03 -8.74 13.30
C TRP A 167 23.21 -9.10 12.39
N ILE A 168 23.84 -8.10 11.77
CA ILE A 168 24.97 -8.33 10.86
C ILE A 168 26.31 -8.53 11.58
N THR A 169 26.43 -8.02 12.80
CA THR A 169 27.67 -8.16 13.56
C THR A 169 27.75 -9.63 13.97
N PRO A 170 28.77 -10.39 13.51
CA PRO A 170 28.89 -11.78 13.90
C PRO A 170 28.87 -11.85 15.41
N GLN A 171 27.92 -12.58 15.96
CA GLN A 171 27.94 -13.01 17.35
C GLN A 171 29.14 -13.93 17.46
N ILE A 172 30.34 -13.35 17.58
CA ILE A 172 31.54 -14.10 17.92
C ILE A 172 31.26 -14.56 19.33
N ILE A 173 30.69 -15.76 19.43
CA ILE A 173 30.69 -16.54 20.65
C ILE A 173 32.17 -16.80 20.88
N VAL A 174 32.84 -15.90 21.60
CA VAL A 174 34.17 -16.15 22.12
C VAL A 174 33.98 -17.44 22.91
N PRO A 175 34.57 -18.57 22.48
CA PRO A 175 34.50 -19.79 23.24
C PRO A 175 35.07 -19.42 24.59
N GLY A 176 34.22 -19.33 25.62
CA GLY A 176 34.68 -18.95 26.94
C GLY A 176 35.83 -19.88 27.27
N ASP A 177 37.00 -19.30 27.60
CA ASP A 177 38.18 -20.03 28.05
C ASP A 177 37.82 -20.81 29.31
N ALA A 178 37.17 -21.96 29.12
CA ALA A 178 36.92 -22.95 30.12
C ALA A 178 38.21 -23.76 30.31
N ASN A 179 39.28 -23.07 30.71
CA ASN A 179 40.56 -23.68 31.09
C ASN A 179 41.26 -22.81 32.13
N GLY A 180 40.73 -22.88 33.35
CA GLY A 180 41.44 -22.57 34.59
C GLY A 180 41.41 -23.76 35.56
N VAL A 181 41.25 -24.99 35.07
CA VAL A 181 41.33 -26.21 35.89
C VAL A 181 42.40 -27.11 35.30
N GLU A 182 43.56 -27.11 35.94
CA GLU A 182 44.60 -28.12 35.77
C GLU A 182 44.00 -29.51 36.00
N GLN A 183 43.99 -30.35 34.96
CA GLN A 183 43.78 -31.79 35.12
C GLN A 183 45.10 -32.45 35.52
N PRO A 184 45.11 -33.30 36.57
CA PRO A 184 46.19 -34.23 36.80
C PRO A 184 46.10 -35.44 35.85
N SER A 185 47.28 -36.02 35.66
CA SER A 185 47.64 -37.19 34.87
C SER A 185 46.97 -38.51 35.27
N GLU A 186 47.18 -39.50 34.39
CA GLU A 186 46.96 -40.96 34.54
C GLU A 186 45.52 -41.41 34.22
N GLU A 187 45.24 -42.54 33.56
CA GLU A 187 46.02 -43.70 33.12
C GLU A 187 45.15 -44.48 32.10
N GLU A 188 45.80 -45.28 31.27
CA GLU A 188 45.20 -46.17 30.28
C GLU A 188 44.16 -47.16 30.85
N SER A 189 43.04 -47.34 30.15
CA SER A 189 42.38 -48.66 30.11
C SER A 189 41.56 -48.84 28.84
N SER A 190 42.06 -49.73 27.99
CA SER A 190 41.34 -50.38 26.91
C SER A 190 40.20 -51.24 27.47
N LEU A 191 38.98 -51.14 26.95
CA LEU A 191 38.03 -52.26 26.82
C LEU A 191 36.76 -51.86 26.05
N GLY A 192 36.42 -52.68 25.05
CA GLY A 192 35.03 -53.04 24.72
C GLY A 192 34.21 -52.08 23.87
N SER A 193 34.43 -52.08 22.56
CA SER A 193 33.48 -51.54 21.59
C SER A 193 32.26 -52.47 21.45
N THR A 194 31.12 -52.07 21.99
CA THR A 194 29.81 -52.64 21.66
C THR A 194 29.08 -51.67 20.72
N ALA A 195 28.80 -52.14 19.51
CA ALA A 195 28.06 -51.42 18.50
C ALA A 195 26.62 -51.13 19.00
N SER A 196 26.38 -49.87 19.35
CA SER A 196 25.05 -49.33 19.60
C SER A 196 24.47 -48.87 18.27
N THR A 197 23.52 -49.66 17.74
CA THR A 197 22.67 -49.29 16.61
C THR A 197 21.78 -48.12 16.98
N SER A 198 22.14 -46.92 16.53
CA SER A 198 21.27 -45.75 16.49
C SER A 198 20.14 -45.94 15.46
N PRO A 199 18.92 -45.42 15.72
CA PRO A 199 17.80 -45.57 14.80
C PRO A 199 17.96 -44.69 13.54
N PRO A 200 17.47 -45.14 12.38
CA PRO A 200 17.60 -44.41 11.11
C PRO A 200 16.54 -43.30 11.04
N PHE A 201 16.92 -42.08 11.38
CA PHE A 201 16.13 -40.86 11.11
C PHE A 201 16.74 -39.98 10.01
N GLU A 202 17.66 -40.51 9.20
CA GLU A 202 18.17 -39.88 7.98
C GLU A 202 17.21 -40.08 6.79
N ASN A 203 15.93 -39.75 6.97
CA ASN A 203 15.10 -39.40 5.81
C ASN A 203 15.24 -37.89 5.60
N THR A 204 16.40 -37.49 5.10
CA THR A 204 16.56 -36.18 4.47
C THR A 204 15.69 -36.25 3.22
N VAL A 205 14.43 -35.83 3.33
CA VAL A 205 13.57 -35.59 2.17
C VAL A 205 14.37 -34.65 1.29
N ALA A 206 14.90 -35.17 0.19
CA ALA A 206 15.53 -34.35 -0.83
C ALA A 206 14.45 -33.39 -1.31
N ILE A 207 14.48 -32.17 -0.77
CA ILE A 207 13.66 -31.07 -1.27
C ILE A 207 14.11 -30.95 -2.72
N ASP A 208 13.21 -31.25 -3.64
CA ASP A 208 13.48 -31.21 -5.08
C ASP A 208 13.72 -29.75 -5.47
N THR A 209 14.97 -29.31 -5.33
CA THR A 209 15.42 -27.92 -5.47
C THR A 209 15.42 -27.46 -6.92
N ALA A 210 15.13 -28.35 -7.87
CA ALA A 210 15.30 -28.11 -9.30
C ALA A 210 14.27 -27.14 -9.93
N HIS A 211 13.16 -26.82 -9.24
CA HIS A 211 12.08 -26.02 -9.84
C HIS A 211 11.55 -24.84 -9.03
N ASN A 212 12.04 -24.63 -7.80
CA ASN A 212 11.61 -23.48 -7.00
C ASN A 212 12.60 -22.33 -7.19
N VAL A 213 12.18 -21.29 -7.91
CA VAL A 213 12.85 -19.98 -7.87
C VAL A 213 12.64 -19.44 -6.47
N TRP A 214 13.68 -19.52 -5.63
CA TRP A 214 13.63 -18.97 -4.28
C TRP A 214 13.52 -17.44 -4.39
N ASN A 215 12.51 -16.86 -3.74
CA ASN A 215 12.45 -15.41 -3.58
C ASN A 215 13.62 -15.00 -2.68
N PRO A 216 14.36 -13.91 -2.97
CA PRO A 216 15.39 -13.44 -2.03
C PRO A 216 14.76 -13.16 -0.67
N ALA A 217 15.46 -13.40 0.44
CA ALA A 217 14.92 -13.03 1.74
C ALA A 217 14.65 -11.52 1.81
N HIS A 218 13.65 -11.17 2.60
CA HIS A 218 13.18 -9.80 2.71
C HIS A 218 13.46 -9.24 4.10
N PHE A 219 13.71 -7.94 4.19
CA PHE A 219 13.68 -7.24 5.47
C PHE A 219 12.72 -6.07 5.45
N SER A 220 12.13 -5.79 6.60
CA SER A 220 11.37 -4.57 6.86
C SER A 220 12.04 -3.84 8.01
N ALA A 221 11.99 -2.51 8.00
CA ALA A 221 12.63 -1.73 9.04
C ALA A 221 11.88 -0.43 9.32
N THR A 222 11.92 0.01 10.57
CA THR A 222 11.54 1.38 10.96
C THR A 222 12.78 2.05 11.53
N LEU A 223 13.25 3.11 10.89
CA LEU A 223 14.56 3.70 11.14
C LEU A 223 14.40 5.16 11.50
N CYS A 224 15.01 5.59 12.60
CA CYS A 224 15.16 6.99 12.95
C CYS A 224 16.57 7.44 12.56
N ILE A 225 16.66 8.48 11.74
CA ILE A 225 17.92 9.08 11.28
C ILE A 225 17.99 10.50 11.84
N GLU A 226 18.95 10.75 12.71
CA GLU A 226 19.14 12.06 13.33
C GLU A 226 20.33 12.78 12.70
N GLU A 227 21.38 12.04 12.34
CA GLU A 227 22.63 12.60 11.82
C GLU A 227 23.12 11.87 10.57
N GLN A 228 24.07 12.48 9.83
CA GLN A 228 24.71 11.87 8.66
C GLN A 228 25.38 10.53 9.00
N GLN A 229 25.89 10.38 10.23
CA GLN A 229 26.54 9.15 10.69
C GLN A 229 25.56 7.95 10.71
N ASP A 230 24.27 8.18 10.97
CA ASP A 230 23.27 7.11 10.95
C ASP A 230 23.04 6.59 9.53
N LEU A 231 23.13 7.46 8.52
CA LEU A 231 23.02 7.06 7.11
C LEU A 231 24.23 6.25 6.65
N GLU A 232 25.43 6.65 7.04
CA GLU A 232 26.65 5.88 6.75
C GLU A 232 26.56 4.48 7.38
N GLN A 233 26.02 4.39 8.59
CA GLN A 233 25.75 3.09 9.23
C GLN A 233 24.67 2.30 8.50
N LEU A 234 23.59 2.94 8.06
CA LEU A 234 22.53 2.30 7.28
C LEU A 234 23.07 1.73 5.98
N ASP A 235 23.89 2.49 5.24
CA ASP A 235 24.52 2.05 4.00
C ASP A 235 25.43 0.84 4.22
N ALA A 236 26.29 0.88 5.26
CA ALA A 236 27.14 -0.23 5.64
C ALA A 236 26.32 -1.49 6.01
N VAL A 237 25.20 -1.31 6.71
CA VAL A 237 24.32 -2.39 7.12
C VAL A 237 23.60 -3.00 5.91
N CYS A 238 23.01 -2.18 5.05
CA CYS A 238 22.33 -2.64 3.84
C CYS A 238 23.31 -3.37 2.90
N SER A 239 24.55 -2.88 2.79
CA SER A 239 25.62 -3.54 2.05
C SER A 239 25.97 -4.91 2.63
N ALA A 240 26.05 -5.03 3.96
CA ALA A 240 26.32 -6.31 4.63
C ALA A 240 25.15 -7.29 4.57
N MET A 241 23.92 -6.79 4.41
CA MET A 241 22.71 -7.61 4.30
C MET A 241 22.46 -8.13 2.88
N GLN A 242 23.23 -7.73 1.86
CA GLN A 242 23.10 -8.35 0.54
C GLN A 242 23.39 -9.86 0.66
N PRO A 243 22.45 -10.73 0.24
CA PRO A 243 21.50 -10.55 -0.87
C PRO A 243 20.05 -10.16 -0.50
N MET A 244 19.74 -9.77 0.74
CA MET A 244 18.36 -9.47 1.16
C MET A 244 17.78 -8.24 0.43
N ARG A 245 16.48 -8.31 0.11
CA ARG A 245 15.72 -7.22 -0.51
C ARG A 245 14.91 -6.46 0.55
N GLY A 246 14.91 -5.13 0.51
CA GLY A 246 14.02 -4.35 1.36
C GLY A 246 12.56 -4.56 0.94
N ASP A 247 11.68 -4.89 1.88
CA ASP A 247 10.25 -5.07 1.63
C ASP A 247 9.45 -3.84 2.04
N HIS A 248 9.46 -3.50 3.33
CA HIS A 248 8.83 -2.29 3.86
C HIS A 248 9.81 -1.55 4.77
N VAL A 249 10.40 -0.48 4.26
CA VAL A 249 11.36 0.35 4.99
C VAL A 249 10.75 1.71 5.24
N ASP A 250 10.51 2.04 6.50
CA ASP A 250 10.03 3.35 6.97
C ASP A 250 11.22 4.11 7.59
N ILE A 251 11.54 5.29 7.07
CA ILE A 251 12.67 6.11 7.50
C ILE A 251 12.14 7.45 7.98
N ILE A 252 12.36 7.74 9.25
CA ILE A 252 12.02 8.99 9.91
C ILE A 252 13.30 9.81 10.09
N ILE A 253 13.42 10.90 9.34
CA ILE A 253 14.60 11.77 9.36
C ILE A 253 14.26 13.01 10.16
N SER A 254 14.86 13.13 11.35
CA SER A 254 14.61 14.26 12.24
C SER A 254 15.63 15.39 12.08
N GLY A 255 16.87 15.08 11.68
CA GLY A 255 17.94 16.05 11.44
C GLY A 255 18.25 16.30 9.96
N ARG A 256 19.35 17.01 9.70
CA ARG A 256 19.81 17.33 8.33
C ARG A 256 20.84 16.30 7.87
N VAL A 257 20.60 15.73 6.70
CA VAL A 257 21.46 14.76 6.03
C VAL A 257 21.80 15.22 4.61
N GLY A 258 23.04 14.98 4.19
CA GLY A 258 23.57 15.46 2.92
C GLY A 258 23.12 14.63 1.72
N CYS A 259 23.06 13.30 1.88
CA CYS A 259 22.67 12.39 0.81
C CYS A 259 22.03 11.14 1.41
N LEU A 260 20.81 10.81 0.96
CA LEU A 260 20.14 9.54 1.25
C LEU A 260 20.19 8.69 -0.02
N GLU A 261 21.00 7.63 0.01
CA GLU A 261 21.11 6.66 -1.09
C GLU A 261 20.56 5.31 -0.63
N LEU A 262 19.56 4.78 -1.35
CA LEU A 262 18.95 3.49 -1.04
C LEU A 262 18.66 2.72 -2.32
N SER A 263 18.80 1.40 -2.26
CA SER A 263 18.56 0.52 -3.40
C SER A 263 17.81 -0.75 -3.03
N ASN A 264 17.15 -1.36 -4.02
CA ASN A 264 16.49 -2.66 -3.91
C ASN A 264 15.44 -2.72 -2.78
N ILE A 265 14.52 -1.75 -2.75
CA ILE A 265 13.44 -1.67 -1.74
C ILE A 265 12.08 -1.69 -2.45
N ARG A 266 11.20 -2.62 -2.08
CA ARG A 266 9.85 -2.70 -2.65
C ARG A 266 8.98 -1.53 -2.21
N HIS A 267 8.89 -1.26 -0.92
CA HIS A 267 8.13 -0.14 -0.36
C HIS A 267 9.01 0.68 0.56
N LEU A 268 9.34 1.91 0.14
CA LEU A 268 10.10 2.87 0.92
C LEU A 268 9.19 4.01 1.34
N ARG A 269 9.03 4.21 2.65
CA ARG A 269 8.42 5.41 3.23
C ARG A 269 9.52 6.28 3.83
N VAL A 270 9.51 7.56 3.52
CA VAL A 270 10.42 8.55 4.09
C VAL A 270 9.61 9.70 4.68
N ALA A 271 9.68 9.86 5.99
CA ALA A 271 9.09 10.96 6.72
C ALA A 271 10.20 11.92 7.19
N VAL A 272 10.20 13.16 6.73
CA VAL A 272 11.20 14.17 7.09
C VAL A 272 10.63 15.23 8.02
N SER A 273 11.39 15.71 9.00
CA SER A 273 10.97 16.84 9.85
C SER A 273 10.78 18.15 9.05
N SER A 274 11.56 18.32 7.98
CA SER A 274 11.48 19.47 7.06
C SER A 274 11.86 19.07 5.63
N CYS A 275 11.42 19.83 4.62
CA CYS A 275 11.73 19.54 3.22
C CYS A 275 13.24 19.67 2.89
N ASP A 276 13.99 20.42 3.68
CA ASP A 276 15.45 20.60 3.57
C ASP A 276 16.25 19.61 4.42
N ALA A 277 15.58 18.66 5.08
CA ALA A 277 16.25 17.64 5.89
C ALA A 277 17.15 16.74 5.04
N VAL A 278 16.85 16.54 3.75
CA VAL A 278 17.64 15.70 2.85
C VAL A 278 18.09 16.53 1.65
N ALA A 279 19.40 16.80 1.54
CA ALA A 279 19.91 17.64 0.46
C ALA A 279 19.94 16.93 -0.90
N ASN A 280 20.18 15.61 -0.94
CA ASN A 280 20.14 14.80 -2.15
C ASN A 280 19.49 13.44 -1.85
N LEU A 281 18.57 13.02 -2.70
CA LEU A 281 17.91 11.71 -2.63
C LEU A 281 18.27 10.88 -3.85
N ILE A 282 18.90 9.72 -3.65
CA ILE A 282 19.29 8.82 -4.74
C ILE A 282 18.63 7.47 -4.49
N LEU A 283 17.69 7.08 -5.36
CA LEU A 283 16.96 5.83 -5.23
C LEU A 283 17.14 4.98 -6.48
N HIS A 284 17.47 3.71 -6.28
CA HIS A 284 17.66 2.72 -7.34
C HIS A 284 16.77 1.50 -7.09
N GLU A 285 16.02 1.04 -8.10
CA GLU A 285 15.19 -0.18 -8.00
C GLU A 285 14.18 -0.15 -6.83
N VAL A 286 13.54 1.02 -6.62
CA VAL A 286 12.50 1.18 -5.60
C VAL A 286 11.11 1.04 -6.23
N ASP A 287 10.34 0.00 -5.90
CA ASP A 287 9.04 -0.21 -6.56
C ASP A 287 8.04 0.91 -6.18
N HIS A 288 7.96 1.26 -4.89
CA HIS A 288 7.05 2.28 -4.38
C HIS A 288 7.74 3.19 -3.36
N LEU A 289 7.78 4.49 -3.65
CA LEU A 289 8.24 5.55 -2.75
C LEU A 289 7.05 6.32 -2.19
N SER A 290 6.99 6.51 -0.87
CA SER A 290 6.08 7.43 -0.20
C SER A 290 6.89 8.43 0.61
N TRP A 291 6.83 9.71 0.26
CA TRP A 291 7.56 10.78 0.93
C TRP A 291 6.58 11.74 1.60
N SER A 292 6.79 12.07 2.87
CA SER A 292 6.02 13.06 3.59
C SER A 292 6.84 13.91 4.55
N THR A 293 6.37 15.11 4.88
CA THR A 293 6.91 15.87 6.01
C THR A 293 6.11 15.53 7.27
N ARG A 294 6.78 15.29 8.41
CA ARG A 294 6.26 14.76 9.69
C ARG A 294 5.28 15.70 10.45
N GLY A 295 4.51 16.53 9.75
CA GLY A 295 3.63 17.52 10.35
C GLY A 295 2.28 16.99 10.83
N ASP A 296 1.63 16.08 10.09
CA ASP A 296 0.17 15.91 10.23
C ASP A 296 -0.36 14.46 10.09
N GLU A 297 0.46 13.45 9.80
CA GLU A 297 -0.05 12.08 9.53
C GLU A 297 -0.28 11.21 10.76
N ASP A 298 0.34 11.52 11.90
CA ASP A 298 0.09 10.79 13.14
C ASP A 298 -1.24 11.28 13.72
N GLY A 299 -2.34 10.85 13.10
CA GLY A 299 -3.72 10.97 13.57
C GLY A 299 -3.98 10.22 14.88
N HIS A 300 -2.96 9.99 15.71
CA HIS A 300 -3.15 9.98 17.13
C HIS A 300 -3.58 11.39 17.53
N PHE A 301 -4.90 11.56 17.61
CA PHE A 301 -5.61 12.68 18.25
C PHE A 301 -5.20 12.77 19.73
N ASP A 302 -3.92 12.95 20.02
CA ASP A 302 -3.51 13.50 21.29
C ASP A 302 -3.91 14.98 21.22
N ASN A 303 -4.94 15.34 21.98
CA ASN A 303 -5.61 16.63 21.95
C ASN A 303 -4.73 17.78 22.50
N GLY A 304 -3.41 17.63 22.47
CA GLY A 304 -2.43 18.58 22.97
C GLY A 304 -1.81 19.40 21.84
N GLU A 305 -2.26 20.65 21.71
CA GLU A 305 -1.61 21.75 20.99
C GLU A 305 -1.19 21.45 19.54
N HIS A 306 -2.12 21.68 18.60
CA HIS A 306 -1.81 21.79 17.18
C HIS A 306 -0.65 22.76 16.95
N SER A 307 0.47 22.22 16.49
CA SER A 307 1.64 22.99 16.09
C SER A 307 1.22 23.97 15.01
N ARG A 308 1.26 25.26 15.36
CA ARG A 308 0.90 26.38 14.49
C ARG A 308 1.71 26.26 13.19
N PRO A 309 1.09 26.32 11.99
CA PRO A 309 1.86 26.39 10.76
C PRO A 309 2.80 27.61 10.84
N PRO A 310 4.08 27.48 10.48
CA PRO A 310 5.06 28.56 10.60
C PRO A 310 4.61 29.79 9.81
N ASN A 311 4.86 30.98 10.36
CA ASN A 311 4.42 32.26 9.81
C ASN A 311 5.01 32.45 8.38
N PRO A 312 4.20 32.74 7.35
CA PRO A 312 4.63 32.76 5.93
C PRO A 312 5.79 33.72 5.63
N THR A 313 6.01 34.75 6.46
CA THR A 313 7.13 35.69 6.31
C THR A 313 8.51 35.10 6.60
N GLN A 314 8.61 33.98 7.34
CA GLN A 314 9.88 33.24 7.48
C GLN A 314 10.12 32.24 6.34
N GLN A 315 9.07 31.76 5.67
CA GLN A 315 9.19 30.83 4.54
C GLN A 315 9.76 31.49 3.28
N GLN A 316 9.49 32.78 3.05
CA GLN A 316 9.94 33.47 1.83
C GLN A 316 11.47 33.69 1.75
N GLN A 317 12.19 33.53 2.88
CA GLN A 317 13.65 33.63 2.94
C GLN A 317 14.39 32.28 2.98
N GLN A 318 13.66 31.17 3.13
CA GLN A 318 14.20 29.82 2.95
C GLN A 318 14.12 29.46 1.46
N GLN A 319 15.21 29.82 0.79
CA GLN A 319 15.60 29.52 -0.58
C GLN A 319 14.93 28.29 -1.20
N GLN A 320 14.46 28.45 -2.44
CA GLN A 320 14.16 27.44 -3.46
C GLN A 320 14.63 26.01 -3.10
N ASN A 321 13.82 25.30 -2.30
CA ASN A 321 14.06 23.90 -1.97
C ASN A 321 13.65 23.06 -3.18
N ALA A 322 14.55 22.98 -4.14
CA ALA A 322 14.44 22.02 -5.22
C ALA A 322 14.56 20.62 -4.61
N PHE A 323 13.56 19.77 -4.84
CA PHE A 323 13.64 18.36 -4.48
C PHE A 323 14.64 17.68 -5.42
N ARG A 324 15.91 17.68 -5.00
CA ARG A 324 17.03 17.09 -5.73
C ARG A 324 17.02 15.59 -5.52
N ALA A 325 16.16 14.90 -6.27
CA ALA A 325 16.13 13.46 -6.30
C ALA A 325 16.57 12.89 -7.66
N ARG A 326 17.26 11.75 -7.61
CA ARG A 326 17.54 10.89 -8.75
C ARG A 326 16.78 9.59 -8.53
N LEU A 327 15.66 9.44 -9.24
CA LEU A 327 14.76 8.31 -9.12
C LEU A 327 14.99 7.37 -10.31
N GLN A 328 15.90 6.40 -10.15
CA GLN A 328 16.18 5.40 -11.19
C GLN A 328 15.36 4.14 -10.92
N ASP A 329 14.63 3.69 -11.93
CA ASP A 329 13.77 2.49 -11.86
C ASP A 329 12.71 2.53 -10.77
N VAL A 330 12.25 3.74 -10.41
CA VAL A 330 11.15 3.93 -9.46
C VAL A 330 9.81 3.81 -10.16
N ARG A 331 9.00 2.81 -9.80
CA ARG A 331 7.72 2.55 -10.49
C ARG A 331 6.63 3.52 -10.04
N SER A 332 6.54 3.78 -8.74
CA SER A 332 5.49 4.58 -8.14
C SER A 332 6.04 5.55 -7.11
N VAL A 333 5.59 6.81 -7.16
CA VAL A 333 5.94 7.84 -6.18
C VAL A 333 4.68 8.48 -5.61
N ARG A 334 4.59 8.57 -4.30
CA ARG A 334 3.63 9.38 -3.56
C ARG A 334 4.37 10.47 -2.80
N LEU A 335 4.09 11.74 -3.09
CA LEU A 335 4.57 12.87 -2.31
C LEU A 335 3.37 13.46 -1.55
N ALA A 336 3.47 13.57 -0.23
CA ALA A 336 2.39 14.07 0.61
C ALA A 336 2.86 15.20 1.54
N GLN A 337 2.02 16.22 1.72
CA GLN A 337 2.18 17.29 2.72
C GLN A 337 3.46 18.13 2.60
N CYS A 338 4.18 18.08 1.48
CA CYS A 338 5.39 18.87 1.27
C CYS A 338 5.04 20.32 0.87
N TRP A 339 4.64 21.16 1.82
CA TRP A 339 4.11 22.51 1.54
C TRP A 339 5.11 23.47 0.89
N SER A 340 6.41 23.28 1.11
CA SER A 340 7.45 24.11 0.51
C SER A 340 7.99 23.57 -0.82
N LEU A 341 7.45 22.45 -1.32
CA LEU A 341 7.90 21.83 -2.55
C LEU A 341 7.34 22.59 -3.77
N HIS A 342 8.22 23.09 -4.63
CA HIS A 342 7.85 23.81 -5.85
C HIS A 342 8.29 23.08 -7.11
N ASP A 343 9.48 22.48 -7.08
CA ASP A 343 10.11 21.79 -8.20
C ASP A 343 9.98 20.27 -8.04
N ILE A 344 9.27 19.65 -8.98
CA ILE A 344 9.06 18.20 -9.04
C ILE A 344 9.75 17.56 -10.26
N THR A 345 10.74 18.23 -10.87
CA THR A 345 11.48 17.74 -12.04
C THR A 345 12.09 16.36 -11.85
N ALA A 346 12.46 16.00 -10.61
CA ALA A 346 12.96 14.67 -10.26
C ALA A 346 11.96 13.52 -10.51
N LEU A 347 10.67 13.82 -10.67
CA LEU A 347 9.63 12.82 -10.99
C LEU A 347 9.56 12.49 -12.49
N THR A 348 10.40 13.11 -13.32
CA THR A 348 10.45 12.84 -14.77
C THR A 348 10.74 11.37 -15.03
N GLY A 349 9.85 10.70 -15.77
CA GLY A 349 9.98 9.30 -16.13
C GLY A 349 9.33 8.31 -15.16
N VAL A 350 8.80 8.77 -14.02
CA VAL A 350 8.07 7.91 -13.07
C VAL A 350 6.68 7.55 -13.64
N PRO A 351 6.33 6.27 -13.79
CA PRO A 351 5.05 5.85 -14.40
C PRO A 351 3.81 6.22 -13.57
N TYR A 352 3.86 6.04 -12.24
CA TYR A 352 2.71 6.26 -11.35
C TYR A 352 3.05 7.35 -10.33
N VAL A 353 2.36 8.48 -10.36
CA VAL A 353 2.63 9.60 -9.45
C VAL A 353 1.36 10.01 -8.70
N GLN A 354 1.48 10.13 -7.38
CA GLN A 354 0.45 10.69 -6.52
C GLN A 354 1.01 11.89 -5.76
N LEU A 355 0.43 13.07 -5.97
CA LEU A 355 0.77 14.29 -5.26
C LEU A 355 -0.37 14.63 -4.30
N VAL A 356 -0.08 14.87 -3.03
CA VAL A 356 -1.08 15.11 -1.98
C VAL A 356 -0.70 16.33 -1.15
N ASP A 357 -1.57 17.32 -1.08
CA ASP A 357 -1.41 18.54 -0.26
C ASP A 357 -0.08 19.27 -0.55
N LEU A 358 0.20 19.54 -1.83
CA LEU A 358 1.36 20.29 -2.31
C LEU A 358 0.92 21.65 -2.89
N PRO A 359 0.52 22.61 -2.05
CA PRO A 359 -0.05 23.89 -2.52
C PRO A 359 0.93 24.74 -3.34
N SER A 360 2.24 24.58 -3.13
CA SER A 360 3.29 25.36 -3.80
C SER A 360 3.71 24.82 -5.16
N VAL A 361 3.29 23.60 -5.51
CA VAL A 361 3.54 23.02 -6.84
C VAL A 361 2.60 23.66 -7.85
N THR A 362 3.16 24.45 -8.75
CA THR A 362 2.42 25.17 -9.81
C THR A 362 2.74 24.65 -11.21
N ASP A 363 3.88 23.99 -11.39
CA ASP A 363 4.29 23.35 -12.64
C ASP A 363 4.32 21.83 -12.48
N VAL A 364 3.54 21.13 -13.31
CA VAL A 364 3.48 19.66 -13.37
C VAL A 364 4.00 19.09 -14.70
N SER A 365 4.78 19.88 -15.46
CA SER A 365 5.35 19.46 -16.74
C SER A 365 6.23 18.19 -16.65
N ALA A 366 6.87 17.96 -15.50
CA ALA A 366 7.65 16.74 -15.22
C ALA A 366 6.82 15.45 -15.31
N LEU A 367 5.49 15.55 -15.14
CA LEU A 367 4.57 14.40 -15.14
C LEU A 367 3.97 14.10 -16.52
N ALA A 368 4.33 14.86 -17.56
CA ALA A 368 3.74 14.74 -18.89
C ALA A 368 3.92 13.35 -19.55
N GLN A 369 4.89 12.55 -19.10
CA GLN A 369 5.17 11.20 -19.60
C GLN A 369 4.72 10.08 -18.63
N ALA A 370 4.05 10.42 -17.53
CA ALA A 370 3.54 9.43 -16.60
C ALA A 370 2.38 8.62 -17.22
N GLN A 371 2.18 7.40 -16.72
CA GLN A 371 1.04 6.55 -17.10
C GLN A 371 -0.21 6.89 -16.28
N GLN A 372 -0.02 7.25 -15.02
CA GLN A 372 -1.10 7.66 -14.13
C GLN A 372 -0.64 8.76 -13.18
N VAL A 373 -1.46 9.80 -13.05
CA VAL A 373 -1.24 10.93 -12.18
C VAL A 373 -2.47 11.16 -11.31
N VAL A 374 -2.28 11.16 -10.00
CA VAL A 374 -3.31 11.50 -9.00
C VAL A 374 -2.88 12.76 -8.28
N LEU A 375 -3.63 13.84 -8.42
CA LEU A 375 -3.37 15.13 -7.80
C LEU A 375 -4.43 15.36 -6.74
N HIS A 376 -4.02 15.48 -5.48
CA HIS A 376 -4.89 15.75 -4.35
C HIS A 376 -4.51 17.09 -3.72
N ASN A 377 -5.42 18.08 -3.75
CA ASN A 377 -5.21 19.42 -3.20
C ASN A 377 -3.94 20.13 -3.68
N ILE A 378 -3.74 20.17 -5.01
CA ILE A 378 -2.60 20.85 -5.63
C ILE A 378 -3.04 22.22 -6.15
N GLY A 379 -2.20 23.23 -6.00
CA GLY A 379 -2.45 24.63 -6.39
C GLY A 379 -2.35 24.91 -7.90
N LEU A 380 -2.85 24.02 -8.76
CA LEU A 380 -2.70 24.14 -10.22
C LEU A 380 -3.82 24.96 -10.84
N ALA A 381 -3.43 25.97 -11.62
CA ALA A 381 -4.35 26.74 -12.46
C ALA A 381 -4.61 26.08 -13.82
N ASP A 382 -3.62 25.35 -14.34
CA ASP A 382 -3.64 24.69 -15.64
C ASP A 382 -3.06 23.26 -15.54
N VAL A 383 -3.81 22.29 -16.06
CA VAL A 383 -3.42 20.87 -16.14
C VAL A 383 -3.21 20.41 -17.59
N SER A 384 -3.18 21.33 -18.55
CA SER A 384 -2.99 21.05 -19.98
C SER A 384 -1.71 20.27 -20.28
N VAL A 385 -0.66 20.44 -19.47
CA VAL A 385 0.60 19.69 -19.61
C VAL A 385 0.43 18.18 -19.38
N LEU A 386 -0.66 17.74 -18.73
CA LEU A 386 -1.00 16.34 -18.53
C LEU A 386 -1.86 15.76 -19.66
N ALA A 387 -2.00 16.46 -20.80
CA ALA A 387 -2.81 16.02 -21.93
C ALA A 387 -2.46 14.64 -22.48
N GLN A 388 -1.20 14.24 -22.36
CA GLN A 388 -0.71 12.96 -22.87
C GLN A 388 -0.75 11.84 -21.81
N VAL A 389 -1.12 12.14 -20.57
CA VAL A 389 -1.13 11.15 -19.48
C VAL A 389 -2.39 10.27 -19.59
N PRO A 390 -2.24 8.93 -19.64
CA PRO A 390 -3.38 8.02 -19.81
C PRO A 390 -4.42 8.01 -18.69
N CYS A 391 -4.07 8.40 -17.47
CA CYS A 391 -5.04 8.44 -16.37
C CYS A 391 -4.72 9.61 -15.47
N VAL A 392 -5.58 10.63 -15.46
CA VAL A 392 -5.43 11.80 -14.59
C VAL A 392 -6.63 11.88 -13.66
N GLN A 393 -6.37 11.85 -12.36
CA GLN A 393 -7.35 12.10 -11.32
C GLN A 393 -6.98 13.36 -10.58
N VAL A 394 -7.86 14.36 -10.58
CA VAL A 394 -7.68 15.58 -9.80
C VAL A 394 -8.76 15.62 -8.72
N ILE A 395 -8.31 15.44 -7.50
CA ILE A 395 -9.13 15.44 -6.31
C ILE A 395 -8.82 16.73 -5.58
N SER A 396 -9.81 17.59 -5.43
CA SER A 396 -9.71 18.77 -4.61
C SER A 396 -10.68 18.56 -3.46
N THR A 397 -10.19 18.38 -2.25
CA THR A 397 -11.04 18.50 -1.07
C THR A 397 -11.18 19.98 -0.76
N ALA A 398 -12.16 20.64 -1.38
CA ALA A 398 -12.65 21.88 -0.81
C ALA A 398 -13.33 21.50 0.51
N SER A 399 -12.61 21.48 1.63
CA SER A 399 -13.25 21.32 2.93
C SER A 399 -13.89 22.67 3.28
N PRO A 400 -15.22 22.85 3.17
CA PRO A 400 -15.87 24.10 3.55
C PRO A 400 -15.76 24.38 5.06
N ASN A 401 -15.30 23.39 5.84
CA ASN A 401 -15.21 23.44 7.30
C ASN A 401 -13.78 23.59 7.83
N ARG A 402 -12.75 23.65 6.97
CA ARG A 402 -11.44 24.17 7.40
C ARG A 402 -11.54 25.70 7.46
N ARG A 403 -12.39 26.19 8.38
CA ARG A 403 -12.27 27.56 8.88
C ARG A 403 -11.01 27.55 9.73
N ASP A 404 -9.88 27.87 9.11
CA ASP A 404 -8.73 28.30 9.89
C ASP A 404 -9.22 29.47 10.75
N THR A 405 -9.38 29.23 12.05
CA THR A 405 -9.96 30.17 13.01
C THR A 405 -9.09 31.41 13.23
N GLN A 406 -8.02 31.59 12.48
CA GLN A 406 -7.11 32.73 12.60
C GLN A 406 -6.55 33.14 11.23
N GLY A 407 -7.21 34.11 10.58
CA GLY A 407 -6.61 35.11 9.66
C GLY A 407 -5.74 34.61 8.50
N SER A 408 -5.71 33.32 8.24
CA SER A 408 -4.90 32.69 7.20
C SER A 408 -5.67 32.78 5.90
N ILE A 409 -4.99 33.22 4.84
CA ILE A 409 -5.55 33.33 3.50
C ILE A 409 -6.31 32.03 3.22
N PRO A 410 -7.63 32.06 2.95
CA PRO A 410 -8.34 30.84 2.60
C PRO A 410 -7.54 30.22 1.46
N VAL A 411 -7.07 28.98 1.63
CA VAL A 411 -6.52 28.20 0.53
C VAL A 411 -7.71 27.99 -0.41
N GLN A 412 -7.99 29.00 -1.22
CA GLN A 412 -8.92 28.91 -2.32
C GLN A 412 -8.33 27.79 -3.16
N CYS A 413 -9.04 26.66 -3.23
CA CYS A 413 -8.73 25.64 -4.22
C CYS A 413 -8.57 26.42 -5.53
N ALA A 414 -7.35 26.43 -6.07
CA ALA A 414 -7.05 27.17 -7.28
C ALA A 414 -8.12 26.76 -8.28
N ALA A 415 -8.93 27.75 -8.69
CA ALA A 415 -10.07 27.44 -9.52
C ALA A 415 -9.51 26.81 -10.79
N ILE A 416 -9.91 25.58 -11.10
CA ILE A 416 -9.45 24.94 -12.32
C ILE A 416 -10.11 25.72 -13.46
N THR A 417 -9.36 26.65 -14.04
CA THR A 417 -9.88 27.60 -15.04
C THR A 417 -9.85 27.02 -16.44
N LYS A 418 -8.95 26.07 -16.71
CA LYS A 418 -8.82 25.44 -18.03
C LYS A 418 -8.33 24.00 -17.92
N VAL A 419 -9.07 23.08 -18.51
CA VAL A 419 -8.67 21.67 -18.70
C VAL A 419 -8.73 21.35 -20.19
N ASN A 420 -7.90 22.05 -20.97
CA ASN A 420 -7.80 21.77 -22.40
C ASN A 420 -6.82 20.61 -22.64
N VAL A 421 -7.27 19.43 -22.29
CA VAL A 421 -6.49 18.19 -22.32
C VAL A 421 -7.12 17.34 -23.41
N ALA A 422 -6.65 17.52 -24.64
CA ALA A 422 -6.99 16.62 -25.75
C ALA A 422 -6.23 15.31 -25.55
N GLY A 423 -6.76 14.48 -24.65
CA GLY A 423 -6.15 13.24 -24.20
C GLY A 423 -6.99 12.02 -24.59
N PRO A 424 -6.38 10.88 -24.97
CA PRO A 424 -7.11 9.69 -25.39
C PRO A 424 -7.85 8.94 -24.26
N HIS A 425 -8.03 9.52 -23.07
CA HIS A 425 -8.36 8.74 -21.87
C HIS A 425 -9.25 9.46 -20.81
N ASP A 426 -9.57 8.75 -19.72
CA ASP A 426 -10.54 9.15 -18.69
C ASP A 426 -10.03 10.28 -17.77
N LEU A 427 -10.83 11.33 -17.60
CA LEU A 427 -10.65 12.39 -16.60
C LEU A 427 -11.58 12.17 -15.41
N VAL A 428 -11.05 12.21 -14.18
CA VAL A 428 -11.86 12.23 -12.95
C VAL A 428 -11.55 13.48 -12.16
N LEU A 429 -12.54 14.35 -11.98
CA LEU A 429 -12.50 15.50 -11.09
C LEU A 429 -13.37 15.20 -9.86
N SER A 430 -12.83 15.37 -8.65
CA SER A 430 -13.57 15.10 -7.41
C SER A 430 -13.46 16.26 -6.42
N GLY A 431 -14.58 16.74 -5.87
CA GLY A 431 -14.66 17.70 -4.75
C GLY A 431 -14.25 19.17 -5.03
N GLY A 432 -13.84 19.50 -6.26
CA GLY A 432 -13.28 20.81 -6.62
C GLY A 432 -14.29 21.89 -7.03
N CYS A 433 -13.84 23.15 -6.94
CA CYS A 433 -14.51 24.30 -7.55
C CYS A 433 -14.01 24.51 -8.98
N LEU A 434 -14.90 24.34 -9.95
CA LEU A 434 -14.68 24.60 -11.37
C LEU A 434 -15.05 26.07 -11.65
N ASN A 435 -14.20 26.83 -12.34
CA ASN A 435 -14.50 28.23 -12.66
C ASN A 435 -14.24 28.51 -14.14
N GLY A 436 -15.27 28.32 -14.96
CA GLY A 436 -15.19 28.47 -16.41
C GLY A 436 -14.36 27.39 -17.08
N ALA A 437 -14.28 26.19 -16.48
CA ALA A 437 -13.50 25.10 -17.03
C ALA A 437 -14.03 24.67 -18.41
N GLU A 438 -13.13 24.54 -19.39
CA GLU A 438 -13.43 23.95 -20.69
C GLU A 438 -12.92 22.49 -20.68
N LEU A 439 -13.80 21.52 -20.93
CA LEU A 439 -13.50 20.09 -20.97
C LEU A 439 -13.69 19.59 -22.40
N CYS A 440 -12.59 19.47 -23.15
CA CYS A 440 -12.65 19.14 -24.57
C CYS A 440 -11.91 17.85 -24.91
N SER A 441 -12.49 17.02 -25.80
CA SER A 441 -11.83 15.88 -26.46
C SER A 441 -11.43 14.71 -25.54
N PHE A 442 -12.26 14.41 -24.53
CA PHE A 442 -12.07 13.27 -23.64
C PHE A 442 -12.99 12.09 -23.99
N PRO A 443 -12.51 10.83 -23.99
CA PRO A 443 -13.40 9.68 -24.06
C PRO A 443 -14.35 9.58 -22.88
N SER A 444 -13.89 9.90 -21.66
CA SER A 444 -14.73 9.90 -20.47
C SER A 444 -14.35 11.01 -19.51
N VAL A 445 -15.36 11.71 -18.99
CA VAL A 445 -15.22 12.74 -17.96
C VAL A 445 -16.15 12.38 -16.81
N ARG A 446 -15.60 12.28 -15.60
CA ARG A 446 -16.34 12.09 -14.36
C ARG A 446 -16.16 13.30 -13.45
N LEU A 447 -17.24 14.00 -13.14
CA LEU A 447 -17.30 15.08 -12.17
C LEU A 447 -18.00 14.56 -10.92
N LEU A 448 -17.28 14.41 -9.81
CA LEU A 448 -17.77 13.83 -8.57
C LEU A 448 -17.75 14.91 -7.48
N ASP A 449 -18.88 15.23 -6.86
CA ASP A 449 -18.94 16.22 -5.76
C ASP A 449 -18.35 17.61 -6.13
N CYS A 450 -18.32 17.95 -7.42
CA CYS A 450 -17.79 19.22 -7.91
C CYS A 450 -18.79 20.38 -7.73
N LYS A 451 -18.28 21.60 -7.66
CA LYS A 451 -19.08 22.84 -7.61
C LYS A 451 -18.56 23.85 -8.62
N GLY A 452 -19.36 24.87 -8.95
CA GLY A 452 -18.93 25.98 -9.81
C GLY A 452 -19.43 25.84 -11.25
N ASN A 453 -18.73 26.37 -12.24
CA ASN A 453 -19.16 26.34 -13.65
C ASN A 453 -18.13 25.72 -14.59
N VAL A 454 -18.65 24.98 -15.56
CA VAL A 454 -17.95 24.42 -16.72
C VAL A 454 -18.52 25.13 -17.94
N SER A 455 -17.71 25.98 -18.55
CA SER A 455 -18.11 26.84 -19.67
C SER A 455 -18.45 26.02 -20.92
N LEU A 456 -17.70 24.96 -21.17
CA LEU A 456 -17.86 24.13 -22.36
C LEU A 456 -17.45 22.69 -22.09
N VAL A 457 -18.31 21.73 -22.42
CA VAL A 457 -17.94 20.32 -22.58
C VAL A 457 -18.10 19.96 -24.04
N GLN A 458 -17.00 19.67 -24.74
CA GLN A 458 -17.02 19.41 -26.18
C GLN A 458 -16.31 18.10 -26.57
N HIS A 459 -16.87 17.37 -27.54
CA HIS A 459 -16.25 16.14 -28.08
C HIS A 459 -15.98 15.08 -27.01
N VAL A 460 -16.94 14.90 -26.09
CA VAL A 460 -16.83 13.93 -25.00
C VAL A 460 -17.67 12.70 -25.28
N HIS A 461 -17.06 11.51 -25.28
CA HIS A 461 -17.83 10.28 -25.52
C HIS A 461 -18.75 9.94 -24.33
N ARG A 462 -18.24 10.06 -23.10
CA ARG A 462 -19.03 9.86 -21.87
C ARG A 462 -18.80 11.00 -20.87
N LEU A 463 -19.86 11.72 -20.52
CA LEU A 463 -19.88 12.69 -19.43
C LEU A 463 -20.71 12.11 -18.29
N GLU A 464 -20.16 12.09 -17.08
CA GLU A 464 -20.85 11.65 -15.88
C GLU A 464 -20.64 12.67 -14.76
N CYS A 465 -21.71 13.37 -14.39
CA CYS A 465 -21.72 14.32 -13.29
C CYS A 465 -22.51 13.71 -12.14
N ARG A 466 -21.85 13.38 -11.04
CA ARG A 466 -22.46 12.78 -9.84
C ARG A 466 -22.29 13.70 -8.66
N HIS A 467 -23.41 14.14 -8.10
CA HIS A 467 -23.49 14.89 -6.85
C HIS A 467 -22.70 16.21 -6.95
N GLY A 468 -23.36 17.35 -6.81
CA GLY A 468 -22.67 18.63 -6.96
C GLY A 468 -23.54 19.72 -7.58
N ALA A 469 -23.08 20.95 -7.41
CA ALA A 469 -23.70 22.15 -7.97
C ALA A 469 -22.80 22.67 -9.10
N VAL A 470 -22.68 21.86 -10.16
CA VAL A 470 -21.92 22.22 -11.35
C VAL A 470 -22.86 22.80 -12.40
N LEU A 471 -22.64 24.06 -12.75
CA LEU A 471 -23.26 24.73 -13.88
C LEU A 471 -22.54 24.34 -15.18
N LEU A 472 -23.19 23.52 -15.99
CA LEU A 472 -22.76 23.13 -17.33
C LEU A 472 -23.32 24.15 -18.33
N GLU A 473 -22.53 25.15 -18.71
CA GLU A 473 -22.99 26.23 -19.59
C GLU A 473 -23.32 25.70 -20.99
N GLN A 474 -22.46 24.87 -21.58
CA GLN A 474 -22.69 24.28 -22.89
C GLN A 474 -22.21 22.82 -22.96
N LEU A 475 -23.09 21.91 -23.38
CA LEU A 475 -22.74 20.53 -23.76
C LEU A 475 -22.79 20.40 -25.27
N LYS A 476 -21.66 20.12 -25.93
CA LYS A 476 -21.54 20.04 -27.37
C LYS A 476 -20.90 18.73 -27.82
N ASP A 477 -21.49 18.04 -28.79
CA ASP A 477 -20.92 16.80 -29.34
C ASP A 477 -20.66 15.72 -28.26
N VAL A 478 -21.61 15.54 -27.34
CA VAL A 478 -21.51 14.56 -26.25
C VAL A 478 -22.28 13.29 -26.61
N GLN A 479 -21.61 12.14 -26.65
CA GLN A 479 -22.28 10.89 -27.03
C GLN A 479 -23.18 10.34 -25.91
N HIS A 480 -22.71 10.36 -24.66
CA HIS A 480 -23.49 9.92 -23.52
C HIS A 480 -23.27 10.82 -22.30
N ALA A 481 -24.30 11.57 -21.91
CA ALA A 481 -24.31 12.39 -20.70
C ALA A 481 -25.16 11.72 -19.61
N VAL A 482 -24.62 11.61 -18.40
CA VAL A 482 -25.30 11.12 -17.20
C VAL A 482 -25.19 12.19 -16.13
N LEU A 483 -26.31 12.78 -15.74
CA LEU A 483 -26.40 13.88 -14.78
C LEU A 483 -27.18 13.39 -13.55
N MET A 484 -26.52 13.28 -12.39
CA MET A 484 -27.12 12.79 -11.15
C MET A 484 -27.08 13.86 -10.07
N GLY A 485 -28.26 14.23 -9.56
CA GLY A 485 -28.44 15.22 -8.50
C GLY A 485 -29.05 14.63 -7.22
N HIS A 486 -29.31 15.51 -6.25
CA HIS A 486 -30.05 15.22 -5.02
C HIS A 486 -31.20 16.21 -4.82
N GLY A 487 -32.09 16.32 -5.81
CA GLY A 487 -33.23 17.25 -5.79
C GLY A 487 -32.86 18.72 -6.02
N GLN A 488 -31.63 18.98 -6.49
CA GLN A 488 -31.20 20.34 -6.83
C GLN A 488 -31.67 20.72 -8.24
N PRO A 489 -31.89 22.01 -8.52
CA PRO A 489 -32.15 22.49 -9.87
C PRO A 489 -31.07 22.02 -10.85
N LEU A 490 -31.47 21.50 -12.00
CA LEU A 490 -30.56 21.13 -13.06
C LEU A 490 -29.87 22.39 -13.58
N GLN A 491 -28.54 22.43 -13.49
CA GLN A 491 -27.75 23.56 -13.94
C GLN A 491 -27.10 23.26 -15.31
N VAL A 492 -27.93 23.08 -16.34
CA VAL A 492 -27.46 22.96 -17.74
C VAL A 492 -28.07 24.12 -18.51
N ARG A 493 -27.27 24.95 -19.20
CA ARG A 493 -27.81 26.09 -19.97
C ARG A 493 -28.04 25.78 -21.44
N GLY A 494 -27.22 24.92 -22.05
CA GLY A 494 -27.35 24.60 -23.47
C GLY A 494 -26.84 23.20 -23.81
N THR A 495 -27.51 22.56 -24.77
CA THR A 495 -27.08 21.30 -25.39
C THR A 495 -27.06 21.45 -26.90
N GLU A 496 -26.03 20.90 -27.56
CA GLU A 496 -25.87 20.88 -29.00
C GLU A 496 -25.32 19.50 -29.41
N ARG A 497 -26.03 18.77 -30.27
CA ARG A 497 -25.59 17.45 -30.78
C ARG A 497 -25.26 16.44 -29.66
N VAL A 498 -26.09 16.38 -28.62
CA VAL A 498 -25.96 15.38 -27.55
C VAL A 498 -26.74 14.12 -27.93
N HIS A 499 -26.08 12.97 -28.06
CA HIS A 499 -26.75 11.76 -28.56
C HIS A 499 -27.67 11.13 -27.50
N ARG A 500 -27.18 10.87 -26.30
CA ARG A 500 -27.99 10.37 -25.17
C ARG A 500 -27.72 11.18 -23.92
N CYS A 501 -28.78 11.64 -23.26
CA CYS A 501 -28.72 12.31 -21.97
C CYS A 501 -29.64 11.60 -20.98
N ARG A 502 -29.08 11.18 -19.84
CA ARG A 502 -29.82 10.63 -18.71
C ARG A 502 -29.73 11.57 -17.53
N VAL A 503 -30.87 11.96 -16.99
CA VAL A 503 -30.96 12.87 -15.85
C VAL A 503 -31.65 12.14 -14.70
N TYR A 504 -31.01 12.17 -13.53
CA TYR A 504 -31.45 11.51 -12.31
C TYR A 504 -31.64 12.52 -11.19
N HIS A 505 -32.77 12.47 -10.50
CA HIS A 505 -32.98 13.19 -9.23
C HIS A 505 -32.68 14.71 -9.29
N HIS A 506 -33.15 15.38 -10.35
CA HIS A 506 -33.04 16.84 -10.51
C HIS A 506 -34.41 17.50 -10.62
N THR A 507 -34.51 18.75 -10.18
CA THR A 507 -35.61 19.64 -10.57
C THR A 507 -35.28 20.30 -11.91
N ILE A 508 -36.14 20.16 -12.91
CA ILE A 508 -35.92 20.70 -14.25
C ILE A 508 -36.79 21.95 -14.43
N PRO A 509 -36.19 23.16 -14.40
CA PRO A 509 -36.95 24.42 -14.49
C PRO A 509 -37.34 24.77 -15.93
N ASP A 510 -36.53 24.34 -16.91
CA ASP A 510 -36.75 24.62 -18.33
C ASP A 510 -36.28 23.43 -19.18
N PHE A 511 -37.13 22.97 -20.09
CA PHE A 511 -36.82 21.89 -21.03
C PHE A 511 -36.09 22.36 -22.29
N ALA A 512 -36.07 23.67 -22.58
CA ALA A 512 -35.40 24.22 -23.76
C ALA A 512 -33.89 23.91 -23.78
N VAL A 513 -33.30 23.71 -22.59
CA VAL A 513 -31.90 23.31 -22.39
C VAL A 513 -31.56 21.98 -23.07
N PHE A 514 -32.54 21.12 -23.35
CA PHE A 514 -32.37 19.82 -24.01
C PHE A 514 -32.68 19.83 -25.51
N SER A 515 -32.88 20.99 -26.13
CA SER A 515 -33.22 21.11 -27.56
C SER A 515 -32.21 20.44 -28.51
N GLY A 516 -30.95 20.25 -28.08
CA GLY A 516 -29.91 19.53 -28.81
C GLY A 516 -29.75 18.05 -28.46
N VAL A 517 -30.62 17.47 -27.63
CA VAL A 517 -30.54 16.06 -27.19
C VAL A 517 -31.40 15.15 -28.06
N ARG A 518 -30.81 14.09 -28.63
CA ARG A 518 -31.53 13.09 -29.44
C ARG A 518 -32.31 12.07 -28.62
N HIS A 519 -31.73 11.57 -27.53
CA HIS A 519 -32.37 10.61 -26.62
C HIS A 519 -32.29 11.12 -25.18
N LEU A 520 -33.42 11.60 -24.65
CA LEU A 520 -33.53 12.09 -23.27
C LEU A 520 -34.27 11.06 -22.40
N GLN A 521 -33.62 10.67 -21.30
CA GLN A 521 -34.23 9.81 -20.27
C GLN A 521 -34.20 10.54 -18.94
N LEU A 522 -35.38 10.70 -18.33
CA LEU A 522 -35.56 11.36 -17.04
C LEU A 522 -35.99 10.30 -16.02
N VAL A 523 -35.30 10.27 -14.88
CA VAL A 523 -35.51 9.25 -13.84
C VAL A 523 -35.59 9.96 -12.50
N HIS A 524 -36.75 9.88 -11.85
CA HIS A 524 -37.02 10.53 -10.56
C HIS A 524 -36.75 12.06 -10.56
N CYS A 525 -36.99 12.73 -11.68
CA CYS A 525 -36.93 14.19 -11.79
C CYS A 525 -38.27 14.84 -11.40
N THR A 526 -38.20 16.07 -10.90
CA THR A 526 -39.34 16.95 -10.64
C THR A 526 -39.36 18.11 -11.65
N PHE A 527 -40.52 18.69 -11.87
CA PHE A 527 -40.74 19.73 -12.87
C PHE A 527 -41.60 20.83 -12.25
N ASP A 528 -41.16 22.09 -12.35
CA ASP A 528 -41.84 23.19 -11.68
C ASP A 528 -42.98 23.78 -12.53
N ASP A 529 -42.93 23.67 -13.86
CA ASP A 529 -44.01 24.13 -14.75
C ASP A 529 -43.99 23.38 -16.10
N LEU A 530 -45.08 22.66 -16.42
CA LEU A 530 -45.24 21.95 -17.69
C LEU A 530 -45.77 22.90 -18.78
N GLY A 531 -45.01 23.95 -19.07
CA GLY A 531 -45.21 24.80 -20.25
C GLY A 531 -44.96 24.04 -21.56
N MET A 532 -45.72 22.97 -21.82
CA MET A 532 -45.53 21.97 -22.87
C MET A 532 -45.76 22.48 -24.30
N HIS A 533 -45.92 23.78 -24.51
CA HIS A 533 -46.23 24.35 -25.82
C HIS A 533 -45.09 24.32 -26.84
N HIS A 534 -43.85 23.92 -26.47
CA HIS A 534 -42.67 24.07 -27.34
C HIS A 534 -41.86 22.79 -27.64
N ILE A 535 -42.22 21.61 -27.13
CA ILE A 535 -41.47 20.37 -27.47
C ILE A 535 -41.90 19.87 -28.85
N LYS A 536 -41.07 20.08 -29.88
CA LYS A 536 -41.26 19.49 -31.21
C LYS A 536 -41.21 17.96 -31.09
N ARG A 537 -42.17 17.28 -31.74
CA ARG A 537 -42.45 15.83 -31.70
C ARG A 537 -41.32 14.88 -32.15
N GLU A 538 -40.14 15.40 -32.51
CA GLU A 538 -39.04 14.60 -33.07
C GLU A 538 -38.14 13.96 -32.00
N SER A 539 -38.26 14.37 -30.73
CA SER A 539 -37.52 13.79 -29.61
C SER A 539 -38.40 12.81 -28.81
N MET A 540 -38.07 11.52 -28.84
CA MET A 540 -38.74 10.48 -28.04
C MET A 540 -38.26 10.59 -26.58
N ALA A 541 -39.01 11.30 -25.73
CA ALA A 541 -38.79 11.32 -24.30
C ALA A 541 -39.50 10.12 -23.64
N THR A 542 -38.74 9.18 -23.08
CA THR A 542 -39.29 8.13 -22.22
C THR A 542 -39.22 8.60 -20.77
N CYS A 543 -40.35 9.07 -20.25
CA CYS A 543 -40.51 9.37 -18.84
C CYS A 543 -40.92 8.07 -18.12
N HIS A 544 -40.02 7.48 -17.32
CA HIS A 544 -40.41 6.46 -16.37
C HIS A 544 -40.92 7.18 -15.13
N ALA A 545 -42.25 7.31 -15.04
CA ALA A 545 -42.93 8.09 -14.03
C ALA A 545 -42.46 7.73 -12.61
N CYS A 546 -42.07 8.76 -11.86
CA CYS A 546 -42.03 8.74 -10.41
C CYS A 546 -43.46 8.45 -9.92
N GLY A 547 -43.64 7.61 -8.89
CA GLY A 547 -44.95 7.26 -8.32
C GLY A 547 -45.69 8.41 -7.62
N ALA A 548 -45.46 9.66 -8.02
CA ALA A 548 -46.22 10.82 -7.58
C ALA A 548 -47.50 10.90 -8.43
N ILE A 549 -48.62 10.64 -7.75
CA ILE A 549 -49.96 10.97 -8.19
C ILE A 549 -49.96 12.43 -8.68
N CYS A 550 -50.26 12.64 -9.96
CA CYS A 550 -50.65 13.95 -10.45
C CYS A 550 -52.07 14.21 -9.91
N ASP A 551 -52.18 14.90 -8.78
CA ASP A 551 -53.44 15.52 -8.41
C ASP A 551 -53.67 16.69 -9.37
N GLY A 552 -54.77 16.61 -10.12
CA GLY A 552 -55.07 17.51 -11.23
C GLY A 552 -55.39 18.93 -10.78
N HIS A 553 -54.82 19.91 -11.48
CA HIS A 553 -55.53 20.88 -12.32
C HIS A 553 -54.57 21.74 -13.12
#